data_AF-A0A124FE66-F1
#
_entry.id   AF-A0A124FE66-F1
#
_cell.length_a   1.000
_cell.length_b   1.000
_cell.length_c   1.000
_cell.angle_alpha   90.00
_cell.angle_beta   90.00
_cell.angle_gamma   90.00
#
_symmetry.space_group_name_H-M   'P 1'
#
loop_
_entity.id
_entity.type
_entity.pdbx_description
1 polymer ?
#
loop_
_entity_poly.entity_id
_entity_poly.type
_entity_poly.pdbx_seq_one_letter_code
_entity_poly.pdbx_strand_id
1 'polypeptide(L)'
;MKMRKVGRRLALALFLACAVLVNLAWAESFNLSLLFDEAFQKVGKVDLVITNIGYSRGSEALLDEFYRELMKRDIPVKSLVNLHSAYDKPLYFAFLNKKTGRLFYVDGSRKAVEDVSYQATLSEADKWNEKIKSKVFGGSEFALLSVSQLFSLDVPYDLHKAIEFHNHVCPGLLSGYLIAEFLRGEVRPGERLMVFAVPSWCKDDALQVIFDTTVGKKGMYVRGLRGDEEKAFPDVAGIYVLWSDKDKRGRGLVLSFDFKALRRESGATDDDYPWLWRLKGNYWVMKNLDRARGLVGKMGEFEVDEELLGKLKKMELRLEEVLKR
;
A
#
# COMPACT_ATOMS: atom_id res chain seq x y z
N MET A 1 37.65 22.37 11.15
CA MET A 1 36.29 21.77 11.23
C MET A 1 35.26 22.38 10.26
N LYS A 2 35.40 23.64 9.79
CA LYS A 2 34.48 24.27 8.81
C LYS A 2 34.61 23.73 7.36
N MET A 3 35.83 23.42 6.89
CA MET A 3 36.06 22.97 5.49
C MET A 3 35.43 21.61 5.14
N ARG A 4 35.39 20.65 6.08
CA ARG A 4 34.75 19.33 5.86
C ARG A 4 33.22 19.42 5.68
N LYS A 5 32.56 20.43 6.26
CA LYS A 5 31.10 20.64 6.10
C LYS A 5 30.76 21.28 4.75
N VAL A 6 31.65 22.11 4.19
CA VAL A 6 31.46 22.71 2.86
C VAL A 6 31.61 21.66 1.76
N GLY A 7 32.63 20.79 1.84
CA GLY A 7 32.84 19.71 0.87
C GLY A 7 31.68 18.71 0.80
N ARG A 8 31.07 18.36 1.95
CA ARG A 8 29.88 17.49 1.98
C ARG A 8 28.63 18.15 1.39
N ARG A 9 28.43 19.46 1.59
CA ARG A 9 27.31 20.21 1.00
C ARG A 9 27.47 20.38 -0.51
N LEU A 10 28.70 20.62 -0.97
CA LEU A 10 29.01 20.73 -2.40
C LEU A 10 28.84 19.38 -3.12
N ALA A 11 29.32 18.29 -2.52
CA ALA A 11 29.14 16.94 -3.05
C ALA A 11 27.65 16.52 -3.10
N LEU A 12 26.86 16.89 -2.08
CA LEU A 12 25.42 16.62 -2.06
C LEU A 12 24.68 17.47 -3.11
N ALA A 13 25.06 18.73 -3.30
CA ALA A 13 24.50 19.59 -4.33
C ALA A 13 24.86 19.12 -5.75
N LEU A 14 26.10 18.66 -5.97
CA LEU A 14 26.53 18.02 -7.23
C LEU A 14 25.80 16.70 -7.48
N PHE A 15 25.60 15.88 -6.46
CA PHE A 15 24.86 14.61 -6.59
C PHE A 15 23.37 14.85 -6.89
N LEU A 16 22.74 15.83 -6.21
CA LEU A 16 21.37 16.25 -6.50
C LEU A 16 21.24 16.87 -7.90
N ALA A 17 22.20 17.69 -8.32
CA ALA A 17 22.22 18.26 -9.68
C ALA A 17 22.43 17.18 -10.75
N CYS A 18 23.33 16.22 -10.54
CA CYS A 18 23.48 15.07 -11.43
C CYS A 18 22.23 14.18 -11.47
N ALA A 19 21.60 13.90 -10.34
CA ALA A 19 20.35 13.12 -10.31
C ALA A 19 19.19 13.84 -11.01
N VAL A 20 19.12 15.18 -10.88
CA VAL A 20 18.14 16.02 -11.57
C VAL A 20 18.42 16.06 -13.09
N LEU A 21 19.68 16.19 -13.50
CA LEU A 21 20.08 16.19 -14.91
C LEU A 21 19.90 14.80 -15.56
N VAL A 22 20.16 13.71 -14.82
CA VAL A 22 19.92 12.35 -15.32
C VAL A 22 18.42 12.08 -15.49
N ASN A 23 17.57 12.53 -14.56
CA ASN A 23 16.11 12.38 -14.70
C ASN A 23 15.54 13.26 -15.83
N LEU A 24 16.02 14.50 -15.99
CA LEU A 24 15.61 15.40 -17.09
C LEU A 24 16.09 14.87 -18.45
N ALA A 25 17.34 14.41 -18.56
CA ALA A 25 17.89 13.86 -19.80
C ALA A 25 17.21 12.54 -20.18
N TRP A 26 16.75 11.75 -19.21
CA TRP A 26 15.91 10.59 -19.49
C TRP A 26 14.57 11.05 -20.07
N ALA A 27 13.85 11.97 -19.41
CA ALA A 27 12.55 12.46 -19.92
C ALA A 27 12.61 13.07 -21.33
N GLU A 28 13.71 13.74 -21.71
CA GLU A 28 13.89 14.34 -23.04
C GLU A 28 14.33 13.34 -24.14
N SER A 29 14.84 12.15 -23.78
CA SER A 29 15.29 11.11 -24.73
C SER A 29 14.50 9.79 -24.65
N PHE A 30 13.56 9.70 -23.72
CA PHE A 30 12.79 8.50 -23.44
C PHE A 30 11.59 8.41 -24.36
N ASN A 31 11.72 7.59 -25.40
CA ASN A 31 10.64 7.32 -26.34
C ASN A 31 9.69 6.27 -25.75
N LEU A 32 8.49 6.69 -25.34
CA LEU A 32 7.49 5.80 -24.75
C LEU A 32 7.03 4.73 -25.75
N SER A 33 6.90 5.04 -27.03
CA SER A 33 6.54 4.03 -28.04
C SER A 33 7.55 2.89 -28.10
N LEU A 34 8.85 3.20 -28.14
CA LEU A 34 9.91 2.19 -28.13
C LEU A 34 9.92 1.38 -26.84
N LEU A 35 9.64 2.01 -25.70
CA LEU A 35 9.50 1.31 -24.42
C LEU A 35 8.39 0.27 -24.46
N PHE A 36 7.20 0.68 -24.90
CA PHE A 36 6.07 -0.25 -24.99
C PHE A 36 6.39 -1.37 -25.99
N ASP A 37 6.96 -1.06 -27.15
CA ASP A 37 7.32 -2.10 -28.13
C ASP A 37 8.32 -3.11 -27.54
N GLU A 38 9.34 -2.64 -26.81
CA GLU A 38 10.25 -3.49 -26.07
C GLU A 38 9.52 -4.33 -25.02
N ALA A 39 8.57 -3.74 -24.27
CA ALA A 39 7.78 -4.47 -23.28
C ALA A 39 7.00 -5.63 -23.93
N PHE A 40 6.29 -5.38 -25.05
CA PHE A 40 5.60 -6.43 -25.79
C PHE A 40 6.55 -7.51 -26.30
N GLN A 41 7.76 -7.15 -26.75
CA GLN A 41 8.78 -8.15 -27.11
C GLN A 41 9.26 -8.98 -25.91
N LYS A 42 9.45 -8.35 -24.75
CA LYS A 42 9.99 -9.01 -23.55
C LYS A 42 8.96 -9.88 -22.84
N VAL A 43 7.68 -9.50 -22.82
CA VAL A 43 6.62 -10.20 -22.05
C VAL A 43 5.51 -10.81 -22.92
N GLY A 44 5.53 -10.58 -24.23
CA GLY A 44 4.54 -11.06 -25.21
C GLY A 44 3.25 -10.24 -25.18
N LYS A 45 2.51 -10.32 -24.06
CA LYS A 45 1.28 -9.56 -23.81
C LYS A 45 1.45 -8.72 -22.55
N VAL A 46 0.99 -7.47 -22.58
CA VAL A 46 0.92 -6.59 -21.41
C VAL A 46 -0.50 -6.60 -20.86
N ASP A 47 -0.69 -7.22 -19.70
CA ASP A 47 -1.97 -7.27 -18.97
C ASP A 47 -2.06 -6.22 -17.84
N LEU A 48 -0.92 -5.73 -17.38
CA LEU A 48 -0.84 -4.71 -16.32
C LEU A 48 0.40 -3.84 -16.55
N VAL A 49 0.26 -2.54 -16.33
CA VAL A 49 1.35 -1.57 -16.28
C VAL A 49 1.42 -1.00 -14.88
N ILE A 50 2.58 -1.11 -14.23
CA ILE A 50 2.84 -0.57 -12.89
C ILE A 50 3.91 0.50 -13.04
N THR A 51 3.66 1.70 -12.54
CA THR A 51 4.58 2.84 -12.66
C THR A 51 4.31 3.87 -11.56
N ASN A 52 5.20 4.82 -11.39
CA ASN A 52 5.02 6.01 -10.56
C ASN A 52 5.01 7.31 -11.40
N ILE A 53 4.64 7.22 -12.68
CA ILE A 53 4.50 8.38 -13.57
C ILE A 53 3.52 9.41 -12.99
N GLY A 54 3.88 10.69 -13.05
CA GLY A 54 3.16 11.79 -12.42
C GLY A 54 3.50 12.00 -10.94
N TYR A 55 4.09 11.01 -10.25
CA TYR A 55 4.68 11.22 -8.92
C TYR A 55 6.17 11.54 -9.01
N SER A 56 6.91 10.84 -9.86
CA SER A 56 8.33 11.13 -10.07
C SER A 56 8.52 12.51 -10.69
N ARG A 57 9.41 13.33 -10.13
CA ARG A 57 9.67 14.69 -10.59
C ARG A 57 10.02 14.74 -12.08
N GLY A 58 9.30 15.56 -12.84
CA GLY A 58 9.51 15.78 -14.28
C GLY A 58 8.76 14.77 -15.15
N SER A 59 8.22 13.69 -14.57
CA SER A 59 7.48 12.68 -15.33
C SER A 59 6.07 13.13 -15.71
N GLU A 60 5.57 14.22 -15.14
CA GLU A 60 4.32 14.86 -15.54
C GLU A 60 4.31 15.30 -17.01
N ALA A 61 5.47 15.65 -17.56
CA ALA A 61 5.62 16.02 -18.97
C ALA A 61 5.33 14.85 -19.93
N LEU A 62 5.38 13.61 -19.44
CA LEU A 62 5.17 12.39 -20.21
C LEU A 62 3.73 11.85 -20.11
N LEU A 63 2.89 12.41 -19.23
CA LEU A 63 1.57 11.83 -18.92
C LEU A 63 0.68 11.72 -20.16
N ASP A 64 0.56 12.78 -20.93
CA ASP A 64 -0.30 12.82 -22.13
C ASP A 64 0.14 11.79 -23.17
N GLU A 65 1.44 11.68 -23.43
CA GLU A 65 2.00 10.68 -24.33
C GLU A 65 1.81 9.27 -23.78
N PHE A 66 2.04 9.06 -22.49
CA PHE A 66 1.86 7.76 -21.84
C PHE A 66 0.43 7.25 -21.97
N TYR A 67 -0.57 8.09 -21.68
CA TYR A 67 -1.98 7.70 -21.86
C TYR A 67 -2.32 7.45 -23.33
N ARG A 68 -1.78 8.23 -24.27
CA ARG A 68 -1.93 7.95 -25.72
C ARG A 68 -1.34 6.59 -26.10
N GLU A 69 -0.16 6.24 -25.59
CA GLU A 69 0.49 4.97 -25.90
C GLU A 69 -0.26 3.76 -25.30
N LEU A 70 -0.89 3.91 -24.12
CA LEU A 70 -1.80 2.91 -23.56
C LEU A 70 -3.01 2.69 -24.47
N MET A 71 -3.68 3.78 -24.88
CA MET A 71 -4.87 3.71 -25.75
C MET A 71 -4.53 3.13 -27.12
N LYS A 72 -3.41 3.55 -27.71
CA LYS A 72 -2.92 3.06 -29.02
C LYS A 72 -2.66 1.55 -29.03
N ARG A 73 -2.38 0.94 -27.88
CA ARG A 73 -2.09 -0.50 -27.72
C ARG A 73 -3.23 -1.28 -27.08
N ASP A 74 -4.43 -0.69 -27.04
CA ASP A 74 -5.62 -1.29 -26.45
C ASP A 74 -5.42 -1.76 -25.00
N ILE A 75 -4.56 -1.08 -24.24
CA ILE A 75 -4.36 -1.35 -22.80
C ILE A 75 -5.39 -0.52 -22.03
N PRO A 76 -6.38 -1.14 -21.37
CA PRO A 76 -7.39 -0.40 -20.62
C PRO A 76 -6.76 0.35 -19.45
N VAL A 77 -7.24 1.56 -19.15
CA VAL A 77 -6.75 2.36 -18.00
C VAL A 77 -6.90 1.61 -16.66
N LYS A 78 -7.91 0.74 -16.51
CA LYS A 78 -8.04 -0.13 -15.33
C LYS A 78 -6.88 -1.13 -15.14
N SER A 79 -6.05 -1.30 -16.16
CA SER A 79 -4.84 -2.14 -16.15
C SER A 79 -3.57 -1.32 -15.85
N LEU A 80 -3.71 -0.03 -15.56
CA LEU A 80 -2.66 0.80 -15.00
C LEU A 80 -2.79 0.77 -13.47
N VAL A 81 -1.66 0.56 -12.80
CA VAL A 81 -1.51 0.74 -11.35
C VAL A 81 -0.48 1.85 -11.16
N ASN A 82 -0.96 3.08 -10.90
CA ASN A 82 -0.08 4.21 -10.67
C ASN A 82 0.28 4.30 -9.17
N LEU A 83 1.41 3.73 -8.79
CA LEU A 83 1.85 3.64 -7.41
C LEU A 83 2.37 4.99 -6.92
N HIS A 84 1.80 5.45 -5.81
CA HIS A 84 2.27 6.63 -5.10
C HIS A 84 3.75 6.49 -4.74
N SER A 85 4.53 7.53 -5.01
CA SER A 85 5.92 7.59 -4.60
C SER A 85 6.29 8.98 -4.11
N ALA A 86 7.33 9.06 -3.28
CA ALA A 86 7.95 10.35 -3.00
C ALA A 86 8.43 10.98 -4.31
N TYR A 87 8.33 12.31 -4.41
CA TYR A 87 8.56 13.03 -5.66
C TYR A 87 10.00 12.88 -6.20
N ASP A 88 10.95 12.55 -5.34
CA ASP A 88 12.37 12.41 -5.64
C ASP A 88 12.77 11.00 -6.06
N LYS A 89 11.82 10.04 -6.04
CA LYS A 89 12.06 8.70 -6.54
C LYS A 89 12.18 8.70 -8.06
N PRO A 90 13.11 7.90 -8.63
CA PRO A 90 13.26 7.81 -10.07
C PRO A 90 11.98 7.25 -10.71
N LEU A 91 11.72 7.69 -11.94
CA LEU A 91 10.66 7.13 -12.77
C LEU A 91 11.00 5.68 -13.12
N TYR A 92 10.01 4.79 -13.02
CA TYR A 92 10.13 3.43 -13.50
C TYR A 92 8.85 2.98 -14.21
N PHE A 93 8.98 1.96 -15.04
CA PHE A 93 7.86 1.24 -15.63
C PHE A 93 8.05 -0.26 -15.44
N ALA A 94 6.97 -0.95 -15.13
CA ALA A 94 6.92 -2.40 -15.08
C ALA A 94 5.71 -2.91 -15.87
N PHE A 95 5.95 -3.84 -16.77
CA PHE A 95 4.95 -4.42 -17.67
C PHE A 95 4.80 -5.90 -17.36
N LEU A 96 3.60 -6.31 -16.97
CA LEU A 96 3.33 -7.68 -16.53
C LEU A 96 2.45 -8.41 -17.54
N ASN A 97 2.84 -9.64 -17.86
CA ASN A 97 1.95 -10.66 -18.39
C ASN A 97 1.37 -11.46 -17.22
N LYS A 98 0.07 -11.28 -16.93
CA LYS A 98 -0.58 -11.91 -15.77
C LYS A 98 -0.64 -13.44 -15.92
N LYS A 99 -0.76 -13.93 -17.15
CA LYS A 99 -0.86 -15.37 -17.43
C LYS A 99 0.46 -16.10 -17.16
N THR A 100 1.58 -15.51 -17.57
CA THR A 100 2.90 -16.16 -17.45
C THR A 100 3.66 -15.73 -16.21
N GLY A 101 3.26 -14.64 -15.54
CA GLY A 101 4.01 -14.03 -14.44
C GLY A 101 5.25 -13.27 -14.89
N ARG A 102 5.50 -13.16 -16.20
CA ARG A 102 6.68 -12.49 -16.74
C ARG A 102 6.52 -10.97 -16.63
N LEU A 103 7.44 -10.33 -15.91
CA LEU A 103 7.47 -8.89 -15.69
C LEU A 103 8.74 -8.29 -16.29
N PHE A 104 8.57 -7.28 -17.16
CA PHE A 104 9.66 -6.45 -17.66
C PHE A 104 9.69 -5.14 -16.89
N TYR A 105 10.79 -4.87 -16.20
CA TYR A 105 11.03 -3.64 -15.44
C TYR A 105 12.08 -2.78 -16.14
N VAL A 106 11.88 -1.47 -16.11
CA VAL A 106 12.87 -0.48 -16.52
C VAL A 106 12.85 0.74 -15.59
N ASP A 107 14.03 1.26 -15.28
CA ASP A 107 14.24 2.60 -14.72
C ASP A 107 15.34 3.33 -15.52
N GLY A 108 15.70 4.54 -15.07
CA GLY A 108 16.78 5.37 -15.63
C GLY A 108 18.12 4.68 -15.93
N SER A 109 18.37 3.52 -15.30
CA SER A 109 19.66 2.84 -15.20
C SER A 109 19.60 1.31 -15.35
N ARG A 110 18.42 0.70 -15.26
CA ARG A 110 18.24 -0.76 -15.16
C ARG A 110 17.17 -1.24 -16.10
N LYS A 111 17.37 -2.46 -16.61
CA LYS A 111 16.36 -3.27 -17.28
C LYS A 111 16.42 -4.68 -16.69
N ALA A 112 15.27 -5.24 -16.35
CA ALA A 112 15.17 -6.59 -15.82
C ALA A 112 13.95 -7.32 -16.38
N VAL A 113 14.05 -8.64 -16.56
CA VAL A 113 12.93 -9.50 -16.93
C VAL A 113 12.92 -10.68 -15.98
N GLU A 114 11.86 -10.81 -15.20
CA GLU A 114 11.75 -11.83 -14.15
C GLU A 114 10.38 -12.51 -14.18
N ASP A 115 10.31 -13.74 -13.67
CA ASP A 115 9.05 -14.43 -13.37
C ASP A 115 8.61 -14.13 -11.93
N VAL A 116 7.67 -13.19 -11.80
CA VAL A 116 7.12 -12.74 -10.51
C VAL A 116 5.85 -13.52 -10.10
N SER A 117 5.52 -14.61 -10.80
CA SER A 117 4.36 -15.43 -10.43
C SER A 117 4.50 -15.94 -9.00
N TYR A 118 3.36 -16.10 -8.32
CA TYR A 118 3.34 -16.55 -6.93
C TYR A 118 4.05 -17.90 -6.78
N GLN A 119 3.77 -18.86 -7.66
CA GLN A 119 4.36 -20.20 -7.60
C GLN A 119 5.88 -20.19 -7.84
N ALA A 120 6.37 -19.46 -8.85
CA ALA A 120 7.81 -19.34 -9.09
C ALA A 120 8.53 -18.63 -7.93
N THR A 121 7.89 -17.59 -7.36
CA THR A 121 8.45 -16.86 -6.22
C THR A 121 8.56 -17.75 -4.98
N LEU A 122 7.57 -18.61 -4.73
CA LEU A 122 7.60 -19.56 -3.62
C LEU A 122 8.65 -20.67 -3.81
N SER A 123 8.68 -21.29 -4.99
CA SER A 123 9.59 -22.42 -5.26
C SER A 123 11.05 -22.00 -5.34
N GLU A 124 11.33 -20.73 -5.65
CA GLU A 124 12.66 -20.16 -5.77
C GLU A 124 12.96 -19.09 -4.70
N ALA A 125 12.44 -19.26 -3.48
CA ALA A 125 12.52 -18.25 -2.43
C ALA A 125 13.95 -17.74 -2.15
N ASP A 126 14.95 -18.62 -2.13
CA ASP A 126 16.35 -18.21 -1.91
C ASP A 126 16.90 -17.36 -3.06
N LYS A 127 16.65 -17.76 -4.31
CA LYS A 127 17.03 -16.96 -5.49
C LYS A 127 16.34 -15.60 -5.48
N TRP A 128 15.06 -15.56 -5.10
CA TRP A 128 14.32 -14.31 -4.98
C TRP A 128 14.86 -13.42 -3.86
N ASN A 129 15.27 -14.01 -2.74
CA ASN A 129 15.91 -13.27 -1.67
C ASN A 129 17.24 -12.63 -2.13
N GLU A 130 18.01 -13.31 -2.97
CA GLU A 130 19.21 -12.73 -3.60
C GLU A 130 18.85 -11.56 -4.53
N LYS A 131 17.84 -11.71 -5.40
CA LYS A 131 17.34 -10.65 -6.29
C LYS A 131 16.85 -9.42 -5.53
N ILE A 132 16.19 -9.62 -4.38
CA ILE A 132 15.76 -8.55 -3.49
C ILE A 132 16.96 -7.81 -2.91
N LYS A 133 17.98 -8.55 -2.43
CA LYS A 133 19.21 -7.94 -1.91
C LYS A 133 20.00 -7.18 -2.98
N SER A 134 20.04 -7.72 -4.21
CA SER A 134 20.73 -7.08 -5.35
C SER A 134 19.94 -5.95 -5.99
N LYS A 135 18.70 -5.72 -5.54
CA LYS A 135 17.79 -4.68 -6.04
C LYS A 135 17.56 -4.75 -7.54
N VAL A 136 17.16 -5.93 -8.03
CA VAL A 136 16.89 -6.15 -9.46
C VAL A 136 15.85 -5.17 -10.03
N PHE A 137 14.97 -4.62 -9.17
CA PHE A 137 13.96 -3.62 -9.52
C PHE A 137 14.20 -2.27 -8.85
N GLY A 138 15.47 -1.91 -8.62
CA GLY A 138 15.83 -0.57 -8.15
C GLY A 138 15.34 -0.23 -6.74
N GLY A 139 14.97 -1.21 -5.92
CA GLY A 139 14.38 -1.01 -4.59
C GLY A 139 12.86 -1.15 -4.53
N SER A 140 12.20 -1.46 -5.66
CA SER A 140 10.76 -1.68 -5.75
C SER A 140 10.36 -3.15 -5.64
N GLU A 141 11.23 -4.03 -5.13
CA GLU A 141 11.06 -5.48 -5.27
C GLU A 141 9.80 -6.00 -4.57
N PHE A 142 9.60 -5.61 -3.31
CA PHE A 142 8.40 -6.03 -2.59
C PHE A 142 7.12 -5.44 -3.20
N ALA A 143 7.16 -4.18 -3.66
CA ALA A 143 6.03 -3.55 -4.32
C ALA A 143 5.64 -4.31 -5.60
N LEU A 144 6.60 -4.57 -6.50
CA LEU A 144 6.32 -5.24 -7.77
C LEU A 144 5.91 -6.70 -7.58
N LEU A 145 6.56 -7.46 -6.70
CA LEU A 145 6.15 -8.82 -6.37
C LEU A 145 4.72 -8.84 -5.83
N SER A 146 4.44 -8.02 -4.81
CA SER A 146 3.15 -8.05 -4.12
C SER A 146 2.00 -7.56 -4.99
N VAL A 147 2.18 -6.47 -5.75
CA VAL A 147 1.17 -5.93 -6.67
C VAL A 147 0.93 -6.89 -7.84
N SER A 148 1.99 -7.41 -8.47
CA SER A 148 1.86 -8.28 -9.64
C SER A 148 1.12 -9.57 -9.31
N GLN A 149 1.43 -10.17 -8.16
CA GLN A 149 0.74 -11.37 -7.68
C GLN A 149 -0.71 -11.09 -7.31
N LEU A 150 -1.00 -9.97 -6.63
CA LEU A 150 -2.37 -9.65 -6.25
C LEU A 150 -3.26 -9.34 -7.46
N PHE A 151 -2.77 -8.55 -8.42
CA PHE A 151 -3.53 -8.17 -9.61
C PHE A 151 -3.67 -9.31 -10.64
N SER A 152 -2.97 -10.42 -10.43
CA SER A 152 -3.24 -11.69 -11.10
C SER A 152 -4.45 -12.43 -10.49
N LEU A 153 -4.94 -11.96 -9.33
CA LEU A 153 -6.22 -12.29 -8.74
C LEU A 153 -7.17 -11.11 -9.01
N ASP A 154 -8.48 -11.35 -9.08
CA ASP A 154 -9.45 -10.28 -9.34
C ASP A 154 -9.51 -9.33 -8.13
N VAL A 155 -8.90 -8.14 -8.25
CA VAL A 155 -8.76 -7.18 -7.14
C VAL A 155 -9.95 -6.22 -7.13
N PRO A 156 -10.71 -6.14 -6.03
CA PRO A 156 -11.77 -5.13 -5.85
C PRO A 156 -11.25 -3.72 -6.10
N TYR A 157 -12.04 -2.90 -6.79
CA TYR A 157 -11.55 -1.62 -7.30
C TYR A 157 -11.19 -0.60 -6.21
N ASP A 158 -11.90 -0.61 -5.09
CA ASP A 158 -11.58 0.20 -3.92
C ASP A 158 -10.25 -0.24 -3.26
N LEU A 159 -9.98 -1.54 -3.19
CA LEU A 159 -8.67 -2.07 -2.79
C LEU A 159 -7.58 -1.68 -3.80
N HIS A 160 -7.86 -1.68 -5.11
CA HIS A 160 -6.92 -1.17 -6.11
C HIS A 160 -6.51 0.27 -5.79
N LYS A 161 -7.46 1.18 -5.52
CA LYS A 161 -7.13 2.57 -5.14
C LYS A 161 -6.32 2.65 -3.86
N ALA A 162 -6.60 1.81 -2.87
CA ALA A 162 -5.82 1.75 -1.64
C ALA A 162 -4.38 1.27 -1.89
N ILE A 163 -4.18 0.33 -2.82
CA ILE A 163 -2.85 -0.16 -3.22
C ILE A 163 -2.06 0.93 -3.95
N GLU A 164 -2.69 1.68 -4.85
CA GLU A 164 -2.05 2.81 -5.51
C GLU A 164 -1.56 3.84 -4.51
N PHE A 165 -2.36 4.19 -3.50
CA PHE A 165 -1.96 5.13 -2.46
C PHE A 165 -0.88 4.55 -1.53
N HIS A 166 -1.03 3.30 -1.08
CA HIS A 166 -0.11 2.67 -0.12
C HIS A 166 1.21 2.21 -0.75
N ASN A 167 1.28 2.14 -2.10
CA ASN A 167 2.45 1.80 -2.92
C ASN A 167 2.94 0.34 -2.93
N HIS A 168 2.32 -0.54 -2.17
CA HIS A 168 2.58 -1.98 -2.20
C HIS A 168 1.42 -2.75 -1.56
N VAL A 169 1.43 -4.08 -1.65
CA VAL A 169 0.46 -4.92 -0.94
C VAL A 169 1.14 -5.58 0.25
N CYS A 170 0.63 -5.34 1.45
CA CYS A 170 1.07 -6.04 2.66
C CYS A 170 -0.13 -6.53 3.48
N PRO A 171 0.08 -7.49 4.40
CA PRO A 171 -0.97 -7.95 5.31
C PRO A 171 -1.63 -6.81 6.10
N GLY A 172 -0.87 -5.78 6.44
CA GLY A 172 -1.39 -4.60 7.11
C GLY A 172 -2.39 -3.81 6.24
N LEU A 173 -2.12 -3.63 4.95
CA LEU A 173 -3.04 -2.96 4.03
C LEU A 173 -4.33 -3.77 3.85
N LEU A 174 -4.18 -5.09 3.63
CA LEU A 174 -5.32 -6.00 3.48
C LEU A 174 -6.15 -6.12 4.77
N SER A 175 -5.53 -6.01 5.95
CA SER A 175 -6.27 -5.90 7.20
C SER A 175 -7.18 -4.66 7.21
N GLY A 176 -6.72 -3.53 6.67
CA GLY A 176 -7.52 -2.32 6.54
C GLY A 176 -8.69 -2.47 5.57
N TYR A 177 -8.49 -3.20 4.47
CA TYR A 177 -9.57 -3.55 3.56
C TYR A 177 -10.64 -4.43 4.23
N LEU A 178 -10.22 -5.47 4.96
CA LEU A 178 -11.15 -6.35 5.69
C LEU A 178 -11.89 -5.60 6.82
N ILE A 179 -11.22 -4.69 7.52
CA ILE A 179 -11.85 -3.79 8.50
C ILE A 179 -12.83 -2.85 7.81
N ALA A 180 -12.51 -2.33 6.62
CA ALA A 180 -13.41 -1.48 5.86
C ALA A 180 -14.69 -2.24 5.46
N GLU A 181 -14.56 -3.49 5.02
CA GLU A 181 -15.70 -4.37 4.74
C GLU A 181 -16.57 -4.59 5.98
N PHE A 182 -15.96 -4.83 7.15
CA PHE A 182 -16.69 -4.93 8.42
C PHE A 182 -17.46 -3.63 8.72
N LEU A 183 -16.79 -2.48 8.66
CA LEU A 183 -17.37 -1.19 8.99
C LEU A 183 -18.49 -0.78 8.03
N ARG A 184 -18.40 -1.14 6.74
CA ARG A 184 -19.50 -0.92 5.78
C ARG A 184 -20.80 -1.60 6.20
N GLY A 185 -20.72 -2.75 6.84
CA GLY A 185 -21.89 -3.44 7.41
C GLY A 185 -22.44 -2.78 8.68
N GLU A 186 -21.66 -1.91 9.33
CA GLU A 186 -22.01 -1.28 10.60
C GLU A 186 -22.56 0.15 10.45
N VAL A 187 -22.13 0.88 9.41
CA VAL A 187 -22.54 2.29 9.16
C VAL A 187 -24.02 2.35 8.78
N ARG A 188 -24.79 3.18 9.51
CA ARG A 188 -26.21 3.44 9.21
C ARG A 188 -26.42 4.75 8.46
N PRO A 189 -27.56 4.92 7.76
CA PRO A 189 -27.89 6.20 7.11
C PRO A 189 -27.85 7.37 8.09
N GLY A 190 -27.11 8.43 7.73
CA GLY A 190 -26.95 9.63 8.56
C GLY A 190 -25.80 9.56 9.57
N GLU A 191 -25.13 8.41 9.72
CA GLU A 191 -23.90 8.30 10.50
C GLU A 191 -22.67 8.62 9.64
N ARG A 192 -21.68 9.28 10.24
CA ARG A 192 -20.35 9.41 9.66
C ARG A 192 -19.33 8.58 10.44
N LEU A 193 -18.44 7.92 9.72
CA LEU A 193 -17.33 7.19 10.31
C LEU A 193 -16.23 8.16 10.75
N MET A 194 -15.72 7.94 11.96
CA MET A 194 -14.51 8.56 12.49
C MET A 194 -13.53 7.46 12.88
N VAL A 195 -12.29 7.57 12.41
CA VAL A 195 -11.25 6.58 12.70
C VAL A 195 -10.29 7.13 13.75
N PHE A 196 -10.06 6.36 14.79
CA PHE A 196 -9.01 6.61 15.77
C PHE A 196 -7.96 5.51 15.60
N ALA A 197 -6.93 5.82 14.82
CA ALA A 197 -5.83 4.93 14.49
C ALA A 197 -4.91 4.78 15.72
N VAL A 198 -5.31 3.88 16.62
CA VAL A 198 -4.65 3.58 17.89
C VAL A 198 -4.48 2.05 18.02
N PRO A 199 -3.35 1.48 17.54
CA PRO A 199 -2.23 2.14 16.86
C PRO A 199 -2.50 2.44 15.38
N SER A 200 -1.57 3.18 14.77
CA SER A 200 -1.51 3.37 13.33
C SER A 200 -0.61 2.36 12.63
N TRP A 201 -1.10 1.79 11.53
CA TRP A 201 -0.30 1.03 10.56
C TRP A 201 -0.94 1.09 9.16
N CYS A 202 -0.45 0.30 8.21
CA CYS A 202 -0.92 0.25 6.82
C CYS A 202 -2.45 0.16 6.61
N LYS A 203 -3.23 -0.30 7.61
CA LYS A 203 -4.70 -0.34 7.53
C LYS A 203 -5.30 1.03 7.34
N ASP A 204 -4.66 2.05 7.92
CA ASP A 204 -5.21 3.39 8.00
C ASP A 204 -5.18 4.05 6.62
N ASP A 205 -4.21 3.72 5.78
CA ASP A 205 -4.18 4.14 4.37
C ASP A 205 -5.36 3.58 3.58
N ALA A 206 -5.73 2.31 3.78
CA ALA A 206 -6.93 1.76 3.15
C ALA A 206 -8.20 2.48 3.62
N LEU A 207 -8.32 2.75 4.93
CA LEU A 207 -9.48 3.44 5.49
C LEU A 207 -9.59 4.89 4.99
N GLN A 208 -8.47 5.61 4.90
CA GLN A 208 -8.42 6.95 4.33
C GLN A 208 -8.92 6.97 2.89
N VAL A 209 -8.49 6.00 2.07
CA VAL A 209 -8.90 5.93 0.66
C VAL A 209 -10.35 5.50 0.50
N ILE A 210 -10.80 4.52 1.28
CA ILE A 210 -12.12 3.90 1.12
C ILE A 210 -13.24 4.79 1.69
N PHE A 211 -13.02 5.45 2.82
CA PHE A 211 -14.05 6.24 3.51
C PHE A 211 -13.79 7.75 3.49
N ASP A 212 -12.74 8.21 2.82
CA ASP A 212 -12.31 9.61 2.82
C ASP A 212 -12.00 10.15 4.24
N THR A 213 -11.62 9.26 5.16
CA THR A 213 -11.34 9.60 6.57
C THR A 213 -9.93 10.14 6.75
N THR A 214 -9.48 11.10 5.94
CA THR A 214 -8.10 11.61 6.03
C THR A 214 -7.86 12.39 7.33
N VAL A 215 -6.61 12.40 7.80
CA VAL A 215 -6.22 13.19 8.99
C VAL A 215 -6.51 14.68 8.79
N GLY A 216 -6.19 15.22 7.62
CA GLY A 216 -6.43 16.63 7.29
C GLY A 216 -7.91 17.03 7.30
N LYS A 217 -8.81 16.10 6.92
CA LYS A 217 -10.26 16.30 6.99
C LYS A 217 -10.85 16.07 8.37
N LYS A 218 -10.02 15.75 9.38
CA LYS A 218 -10.46 15.35 10.73
C LYS A 218 -11.37 14.11 10.70
N GLY A 219 -11.25 13.27 9.67
CA GLY A 219 -11.90 11.98 9.59
C GLY A 219 -11.12 10.89 10.33
N MET A 220 -9.81 11.09 10.51
CA MET A 220 -8.93 10.23 11.27
C MET A 220 -8.09 11.00 12.28
N TYR A 221 -7.88 10.37 13.43
CA TYR A 221 -7.03 10.83 14.51
C TYR A 221 -6.00 9.74 14.79
N VAL A 222 -4.73 10.10 15.00
CA VAL A 222 -3.62 9.13 15.06
C VAL A 222 -2.86 9.24 16.38
N ARG A 223 -2.61 8.09 17.02
CA ARG A 223 -1.74 7.97 18.21
C ARG A 223 -1.12 6.56 18.27
N GLY A 224 0.15 6.46 18.66
CA GLY A 224 0.73 5.15 19.04
C GLY A 224 0.17 4.62 20.37
N LEU A 225 0.32 3.33 20.65
CA LEU A 225 0.02 2.77 21.97
C LEU A 225 0.96 3.38 23.04
N ARG A 226 0.49 3.48 24.29
CA ARG A 226 1.18 4.07 25.44
C ARG A 226 1.37 3.03 26.53
N GLY A 227 2.55 3.04 27.14
CA GLY A 227 2.86 2.22 28.31
C GLY A 227 2.62 0.73 28.05
N ASP A 228 1.74 0.14 28.84
CA ASP A 228 1.35 -1.27 28.82
C ASP A 228 0.21 -1.61 27.84
N GLU A 229 -0.35 -0.63 27.10
CA GLU A 229 -1.42 -0.88 26.12
C GLU A 229 -1.01 -1.92 25.06
N GLU A 230 0.25 -1.91 24.60
CA GLU A 230 0.75 -2.89 23.62
C GLU A 230 0.74 -4.33 24.16
N LYS A 231 1.03 -4.50 25.46
CA LYS A 231 0.99 -5.80 26.11
C LYS A 231 -0.44 -6.24 26.43
N ALA A 232 -1.29 -5.30 26.84
CA ALA A 232 -2.68 -5.56 27.22
C ALA A 232 -3.57 -5.83 26.00
N PHE A 233 -3.29 -5.18 24.87
CA PHE A 233 -4.10 -5.23 23.66
C PHE A 233 -3.24 -5.46 22.41
N PRO A 234 -2.53 -6.60 22.31
CA PRO A 234 -1.54 -6.84 21.26
C PRO A 234 -2.13 -6.89 19.84
N ASP A 235 -3.43 -7.21 19.72
CA ASP A 235 -4.10 -7.39 18.43
C ASP A 235 -5.05 -6.23 18.09
N VAL A 236 -5.08 -5.14 18.87
CA VAL A 236 -5.99 -4.01 18.66
C VAL A 236 -5.70 -3.29 17.35
N ALA A 237 -6.74 -3.07 16.55
CA ALA A 237 -6.70 -2.45 15.23
C ALA A 237 -7.27 -1.01 15.22
N GLY A 238 -7.72 -0.51 16.36
CA GLY A 238 -8.14 0.88 16.53
C GLY A 238 -9.54 1.02 17.10
N ILE A 239 -9.94 2.27 17.25
CA ILE A 239 -11.29 2.65 17.69
C ILE A 239 -11.99 3.32 16.51
N TYR A 240 -13.26 3.01 16.33
CA TYR A 240 -14.08 3.50 15.22
C TYR A 240 -15.36 4.05 15.79
N VAL A 241 -15.70 5.29 15.46
CA VAL A 241 -16.95 5.91 15.94
C VAL A 241 -17.86 6.19 14.77
N LEU A 242 -19.07 5.65 14.85
CA LEU A 242 -20.18 5.90 13.95
C LEU A 242 -21.03 7.00 14.59
N TRP A 243 -20.92 8.21 14.07
CA TRP A 243 -21.45 9.42 14.72
C TRP A 243 -22.65 10.01 13.99
N SER A 244 -23.74 10.27 14.70
CA SER A 244 -24.89 11.04 14.22
C SER A 244 -24.76 12.50 14.63
N ASP A 245 -24.53 13.39 13.66
CA ASP A 245 -24.49 14.82 13.91
C ASP A 245 -25.86 15.41 14.28
N LYS A 246 -26.94 14.72 13.91
CA LYS A 246 -28.32 15.08 14.27
C LYS A 246 -28.60 14.80 15.74
N ASP A 247 -28.25 13.60 16.20
CA ASP A 247 -28.61 13.13 17.54
C ASP A 247 -27.56 13.47 18.60
N LYS A 248 -26.41 14.01 18.16
CA LYS A 248 -25.25 14.32 19.02
C LYS A 248 -24.79 13.12 19.83
N ARG A 249 -24.90 11.94 19.22
CA ARG A 249 -24.53 10.65 19.78
C ARG A 249 -23.98 9.74 18.71
N GLY A 250 -23.30 8.70 19.13
CA GLY A 250 -22.76 7.69 18.23
C GLY A 250 -22.40 6.41 18.95
N ARG A 251 -21.89 5.47 18.17
CA ARG A 251 -21.50 4.14 18.63
C ARG A 251 -20.02 3.94 18.35
N GLY A 252 -19.29 3.60 19.39
CA GLY A 252 -17.86 3.31 19.35
C GLY A 252 -17.63 1.81 19.23
N LEU A 253 -16.70 1.40 18.38
CA LEU A 253 -16.26 0.03 18.19
C LEU A 253 -14.76 -0.03 18.42
N VAL A 254 -14.29 -0.99 19.21
CA VAL A 254 -12.87 -1.33 19.31
C VAL A 254 -12.66 -2.62 18.53
N LEU A 255 -11.89 -2.56 17.45
CA LEU A 255 -11.64 -3.72 16.60
C LEU A 255 -10.24 -4.26 16.81
N SER A 256 -10.04 -5.50 16.39
CA SER A 256 -8.78 -6.25 16.41
C SER A 256 -8.54 -6.95 15.07
N PHE A 257 -7.29 -7.35 14.82
CA PHE A 257 -6.94 -8.15 13.66
C PHE A 257 -6.00 -9.30 14.04
N ASP A 258 -6.38 -10.54 13.71
CA ASP A 258 -5.62 -11.73 14.07
C ASP A 258 -4.52 -12.07 13.03
N PHE A 259 -3.36 -11.42 13.16
CA PHE A 259 -2.20 -11.73 12.33
C PHE A 259 -1.64 -13.14 12.56
N LYS A 260 -1.89 -13.76 13.73
CA LYS A 260 -1.44 -15.13 14.02
C LYS A 260 -2.27 -16.14 13.23
N ALA A 261 -3.59 -15.97 13.21
CA ALA A 261 -4.46 -16.75 12.34
C ALA A 261 -4.08 -16.54 10.88
N LEU A 262 -3.85 -15.31 10.41
CA LEU A 262 -3.41 -15.09 9.03
C LEU A 262 -2.12 -15.85 8.69
N ARG A 263 -1.11 -15.82 9.57
CA ARG A 263 0.12 -16.60 9.37
C ARG A 263 -0.14 -18.10 9.30
N ARG A 264 -0.92 -18.63 10.23
CA ARG A 264 -1.31 -20.05 10.26
C ARG A 264 -2.04 -20.46 8.98
N GLU A 265 -3.07 -19.71 8.58
CA GLU A 265 -3.92 -20.04 7.45
C GLU A 265 -3.22 -19.93 6.10
N SER A 266 -2.25 -19.01 5.99
CA SER A 266 -1.43 -18.84 4.79
C SER A 266 -0.28 -19.85 4.67
N GLY A 267 -0.08 -20.72 5.66
CA GLY A 267 1.06 -21.64 5.71
C GLY A 267 2.40 -20.91 5.84
N ALA A 268 2.40 -19.72 6.43
CA ALA A 268 3.63 -19.01 6.76
C ALA A 268 4.33 -19.70 7.93
N THR A 269 5.65 -19.72 7.89
CA THR A 269 6.51 -20.32 8.92
C THR A 269 7.48 -19.27 9.48
N ASP A 270 8.11 -19.59 10.62
CA ASP A 270 9.12 -18.70 11.22
C ASP A 270 10.43 -18.66 10.42
N ASP A 271 10.67 -19.66 9.55
CA ASP A 271 11.81 -19.72 8.64
C ASP A 271 11.61 -18.87 7.37
N ASP A 272 10.38 -18.43 7.10
CA ASP A 272 10.10 -17.61 5.92
C ASP A 272 10.81 -16.25 6.01
N TYR A 273 11.39 -15.82 4.89
CA TYR A 273 11.87 -14.45 4.77
C TYR A 273 10.77 -13.44 5.10
N PRO A 274 11.10 -12.24 5.66
CA PRO A 274 10.11 -11.23 6.01
C PRO A 274 9.17 -10.80 4.87
N TRP A 275 9.63 -10.88 3.61
CA TRP A 275 8.82 -10.60 2.43
C TRP A 275 7.95 -11.81 2.04
N LEU A 276 8.42 -13.04 2.25
CA LEU A 276 7.78 -14.27 1.81
C LEU A 276 6.49 -14.56 2.57
N TRP A 277 6.53 -14.49 3.91
CA TRP A 277 5.30 -14.69 4.71
C TRP A 277 4.23 -13.65 4.37
N ARG A 278 4.65 -12.41 4.02
CA ARG A 278 3.73 -11.36 3.60
C ARG A 278 3.07 -11.68 2.27
N LEU A 279 3.83 -12.18 1.29
CA LEU A 279 3.27 -12.63 0.01
C LEU A 279 2.30 -13.80 0.20
N LYS A 280 2.65 -14.80 1.02
CA LYS A 280 1.75 -15.92 1.37
C LYS A 280 0.45 -15.41 2.00
N GLY A 281 0.55 -14.52 2.99
CA GLY A 281 -0.60 -13.89 3.65
C GLY A 281 -1.47 -13.12 2.67
N ASN A 282 -0.87 -12.29 1.82
CA ASN A 282 -1.60 -11.51 0.81
C ASN A 282 -2.36 -12.41 -0.16
N TYR A 283 -1.69 -13.42 -0.69
CA TYR A 283 -2.27 -14.36 -1.64
C TYR A 283 -3.42 -15.16 -1.03
N TRP A 284 -3.26 -15.61 0.22
CA TRP A 284 -4.31 -16.33 0.95
C TRP A 284 -5.55 -15.48 1.17
N VAL A 285 -5.40 -14.22 1.63
CA VAL A 285 -6.54 -13.32 1.86
C VAL A 285 -7.34 -13.14 0.57
N MET A 286 -6.68 -12.85 -0.54
CA MET A 286 -7.38 -12.59 -1.81
C MET A 286 -8.04 -13.84 -2.39
N LYS A 287 -7.49 -15.02 -2.17
CA LYS A 287 -8.13 -16.29 -2.56
C LYS A 287 -9.29 -16.69 -1.66
N ASN A 288 -9.38 -16.14 -0.46
CA ASN A 288 -10.31 -16.58 0.59
C ASN A 288 -11.00 -15.41 1.28
N LEU A 289 -11.42 -14.38 0.53
CA LEU A 289 -11.94 -13.12 1.09
C LEU A 289 -13.04 -13.33 2.14
N ASP A 290 -14.01 -14.20 1.87
CA ASP A 290 -15.10 -14.49 2.81
C ASP A 290 -14.59 -15.08 4.13
N ARG A 291 -13.63 -16.01 4.06
CA ARG A 291 -13.01 -16.60 5.25
C ARG A 291 -12.11 -15.61 5.96
N ALA A 292 -11.41 -14.76 5.21
CA ALA A 292 -10.50 -13.75 5.73
C ALA A 292 -11.22 -12.66 6.54
N ARG A 293 -12.51 -12.42 6.30
CA ARG A 293 -13.34 -11.54 7.13
C ARG A 293 -13.36 -11.96 8.61
N GLY A 294 -13.22 -13.27 8.89
CA GLY A 294 -13.12 -13.80 10.25
C GLY A 294 -11.84 -13.43 11.00
N LEU A 295 -10.87 -12.78 10.34
CA LEU A 295 -9.66 -12.25 10.98
C LEU A 295 -9.91 -10.93 11.72
N VAL A 296 -11.01 -10.24 11.44
CA VAL A 296 -11.42 -9.01 12.13
C VAL A 296 -12.27 -9.39 13.34
N GLY A 297 -11.82 -9.01 14.54
CA GLY A 297 -12.54 -9.25 15.80
C GLY A 297 -13.07 -7.97 16.41
N LYS A 298 -14.24 -8.02 17.06
CA LYS A 298 -14.77 -6.92 17.87
C LYS A 298 -14.37 -7.13 19.34
N MET A 299 -13.51 -6.25 19.86
CA MET A 299 -13.05 -6.29 21.26
C MET A 299 -14.04 -5.66 22.22
N GLY A 300 -14.81 -4.68 21.74
CA GLY A 300 -15.79 -3.97 22.55
C GLY A 300 -16.61 -2.98 21.73
N GLU A 301 -17.70 -2.53 22.34
CA GLU A 301 -18.65 -1.59 21.78
C GLU A 301 -19.18 -0.69 22.91
N PHE A 302 -19.33 0.60 22.64
CA PHE A 302 -19.70 1.59 23.66
C PHE A 302 -20.49 2.75 23.04
N GLU A 303 -21.28 3.43 23.86
CA GLU A 303 -22.00 4.64 23.44
C GLU A 303 -21.06 5.87 23.50
N VAL A 304 -21.24 6.78 22.55
CA VAL A 304 -20.43 7.99 22.42
C VAL A 304 -21.33 9.20 22.47
N ASP A 305 -21.13 10.06 23.48
CA ASP A 305 -21.70 11.40 23.54
C ASP A 305 -20.68 12.45 23.10
N GLU A 306 -21.07 13.74 23.13
CA GLU A 306 -20.21 14.84 22.71
C GLU A 306 -18.96 15.01 23.58
N GLU A 307 -19.07 14.76 24.89
CA GLU A 307 -17.95 14.87 25.82
C GLU A 307 -16.90 13.79 25.53
N LEU A 308 -17.35 12.53 25.42
CA LEU A 308 -16.50 11.40 25.12
C LEU A 308 -15.87 11.55 23.73
N LEU A 309 -16.64 11.97 22.73
CA LEU A 309 -16.10 12.26 21.41
C LEU A 309 -15.01 13.34 21.47
N GLY A 310 -15.21 14.39 22.26
CA GLY A 310 -14.21 15.44 22.50
C GLY A 310 -12.90 14.87 23.07
N LYS A 311 -12.97 14.00 24.07
CA LYS A 311 -11.81 13.33 24.68
C LYS A 311 -11.09 12.41 23.69
N LEU A 312 -11.85 11.64 22.90
CA LEU A 312 -11.30 10.78 21.85
C LEU A 312 -10.54 11.60 20.79
N LYS A 313 -11.13 12.70 20.29
CA LYS A 313 -10.49 13.59 19.30
C LYS A 313 -9.19 14.21 19.79
N LYS A 314 -9.06 14.43 21.10
CA LYS A 314 -7.84 14.94 21.74
C LYS A 314 -6.84 13.83 22.13
N MET A 315 -7.19 12.56 21.92
CA MET A 315 -6.38 11.40 22.30
C MET A 315 -6.03 11.37 23.80
N GLU A 316 -7.00 11.76 24.63
CA GLU A 316 -6.86 11.83 26.09
C GLU A 316 -7.05 10.47 26.78
N LEU A 317 -7.79 9.56 26.15
CA LEU A 317 -8.14 8.26 26.73
C LEU A 317 -7.17 7.15 26.33
N ARG A 318 -6.91 6.25 27.28
CA ARG A 318 -6.28 4.94 27.08
C ARG A 318 -7.32 3.92 26.63
N LEU A 319 -6.89 2.88 25.93
CA LEU A 319 -7.76 1.81 25.41
C LEU A 319 -8.59 1.14 26.50
N GLU A 320 -8.00 0.90 27.67
CA GLU A 320 -8.72 0.35 28.82
C GLU A 320 -9.85 1.24 29.31
N GLU A 321 -9.68 2.57 29.23
CA GLU A 321 -10.68 3.54 29.66
C GLU A 321 -11.81 3.61 28.65
N VAL A 322 -11.49 3.45 27.36
CA VAL A 322 -12.46 3.35 26.27
C VAL A 322 -13.30 2.09 26.41
N LEU A 323 -12.67 0.93 26.66
CA LEU A 323 -13.35 -0.37 26.79
C LEU A 323 -14.21 -0.51 28.06
N LYS A 324 -14.05 0.38 29.05
CA LYS A 324 -14.85 0.42 30.29
C LYS A 324 -16.11 1.30 30.17
N ARG A 325 -16.30 1.99 29.04
CA ARG A 325 -17.48 2.84 28.78
C ARG A 325 -18.65 2.03 28.25
#